data_AF-A0A3B8UK64-F1
#
_entry.id   AF-A0A3B8UK64-F1
#
_cell.length_a   1.000
_cell.length_b   1.000
_cell.length_c   1.000
_cell.angle_alpha   90.00
_cell.angle_beta   90.00
_cell.angle_gamma   90.00
#
_symmetry.space_group_name_H-M   'P 1'
#
loop_
_entity.id
_entity.type
_entity.pdbx_description
1 polymer ?
#
loop_
_entity_poly.entity_id
_entity_poly.type
_entity_poly.pdbx_seq_one_letter_code
_entity_poly.pdbx_strand_id
1 'polypeptide(L)'
;MDAIEKNLLHEVAELDALPVGAYNIRANGKSEARNTTANIDIVTKEDKPGIDIYIKPGTKNESVHIPVIISQTGLKDLVYNDFHIGEDADVTIIAGCGIHNCGDETSTHDGIHTFYVGKNAKLRYIEKHYGEGEGRGKRLMNP
;
A
#
# COMPACT_ATOMS: atom_id res chain seq x y z
N MET A 1 3.79 6.92 -14.08
CA MET A 1 2.34 7.00 -13.86
C MET A 1 1.59 7.70 -14.98
N ASP A 2 0.72 6.97 -15.68
CA ASP A 2 -0.23 7.52 -16.66
C ASP A 2 -1.48 8.15 -16.00
N ALA A 3 -2.46 8.59 -16.80
CA ALA A 3 -3.68 9.24 -16.29
C ALA A 3 -4.60 8.29 -15.50
N ILE A 4 -4.66 7.01 -15.90
CA ILE A 4 -5.47 5.99 -15.24
C ILE A 4 -4.87 5.67 -13.87
N GLU A 5 -3.55 5.47 -13.83
CA GLU A 5 -2.81 5.20 -12.60
C GLU A 5 -2.91 6.37 -11.62
N LYS A 6 -2.89 7.62 -12.11
CA LYS A 6 -3.11 8.80 -11.26
C LYS A 6 -4.53 8.87 -10.69
N ASN A 7 -5.54 8.55 -11.49
CA ASN A 7 -6.94 8.51 -11.03
C ASN A 7 -7.13 7.45 -9.94
N LEU A 8 -6.62 6.23 -10.18
CA LEU A 8 -6.65 5.16 -9.19
C LEU A 8 -5.95 5.55 -7.88
N LEU A 9 -4.78 6.20 -7.97
CA LEU A 9 -4.05 6.68 -6.79
C LEU A 9 -4.86 7.70 -5.98
N HIS A 10 -5.52 8.63 -6.66
CA HIS A 10 -6.41 9.59 -6.02
C HIS A 10 -7.57 8.87 -5.32
N GLU A 11 -8.21 7.92 -5.99
CA GLU A 11 -9.34 7.19 -5.41
C GLU A 11 -8.95 6.38 -4.17
N VAL A 12 -7.82 5.67 -4.18
CA VAL A 12 -7.52 4.72 -3.09
C VAL A 12 -6.73 5.32 -1.93
N ALA A 13 -6.13 6.48 -2.12
CA ALA A 13 -5.29 7.10 -1.11
C ALA A 13 -5.59 8.59 -0.88
N GLU A 14 -6.56 9.18 -1.59
CA GLU A 14 -6.86 10.62 -1.57
C GLU A 14 -5.62 11.47 -1.88
N LEU A 15 -4.78 10.96 -2.77
CA LEU A 15 -3.49 11.56 -3.13
C LEU A 15 -3.58 12.21 -4.51
N ASP A 16 -3.71 13.54 -4.53
CA ASP A 16 -3.53 14.38 -5.72
C ASP A 16 -2.05 14.51 -6.14
N ALA A 17 -1.15 14.28 -5.18
CA ALA A 17 0.29 14.33 -5.33
C ALA A 17 0.96 13.27 -4.43
N LEU A 18 2.28 13.15 -4.50
CA LEU A 18 3.03 12.28 -3.60
C LEU A 18 2.72 12.65 -2.12
N PRO A 19 2.47 11.66 -1.25
CA PRO A 19 2.14 11.92 0.14
C PRO A 19 3.33 12.53 0.86
N VAL A 20 3.04 13.41 1.82
CA VAL A 20 4.05 13.93 2.75
C VAL A 20 4.31 12.85 3.81
N GLY A 21 5.56 12.45 3.99
CA GLY A 21 5.96 11.44 4.97
C GLY A 21 6.44 10.13 4.34
N ALA A 22 6.27 9.02 5.05
CA ALA A 22 6.72 7.72 4.60
C ALA A 22 5.71 7.11 3.63
N TYR A 23 6.20 6.59 2.50
CA TYR A 23 5.32 5.93 1.54
C TYR A 23 6.02 4.89 0.67
N ASN A 24 5.23 3.95 0.16
CA ASN A 24 5.64 2.99 -0.84
C ASN A 24 4.50 2.74 -1.83
N ILE A 25 4.56 3.37 -2.99
CA ILE A 25 3.58 3.24 -4.07
C ILE A 25 3.97 2.06 -4.95
N ARG A 26 3.04 1.13 -5.16
CA ARG A 26 3.20 0.01 -6.09
C ARG A 26 2.32 0.20 -7.31
N ALA A 27 2.90 -0.04 -8.49
CA ALA A 27 2.18 -0.06 -9.76
C ALA A 27 2.51 -1.35 -10.51
N ASN A 28 1.47 -2.07 -10.95
CA ASN A 28 1.59 -3.28 -11.77
C ASN A 28 2.61 -4.30 -11.22
N GLY A 29 2.51 -4.59 -9.92
CA GLY A 29 3.35 -5.57 -9.22
C GLY A 29 4.76 -5.11 -8.87
N LYS A 30 5.12 -3.84 -9.16
CA LYS A 30 6.46 -3.28 -8.90
C LYS A 30 6.39 -2.05 -8.01
N SER A 31 7.49 -1.77 -7.32
CA SER A 31 7.66 -0.51 -6.57
C SER A 31 7.89 0.63 -7.57
N GLU A 32 7.00 1.61 -7.61
CA GLU A 32 7.10 2.78 -8.49
C GLU A 32 7.79 3.96 -7.77
N ALA A 33 7.42 4.20 -6.51
CA ALA A 33 7.99 5.28 -5.72
C ALA A 33 8.04 4.91 -4.24
N ARG A 34 9.12 5.31 -3.56
CA ARG A 34 9.31 5.08 -2.13
C ARG A 34 9.94 6.31 -1.48
N ASN A 35 9.50 6.63 -0.27
CA ASN A 35 10.15 7.59 0.60
C ASN A 35 10.12 7.12 2.05
N THR A 36 11.21 7.37 2.77
CA THR A 36 11.34 7.12 4.20
C THR A 36 11.42 8.44 4.96
N THR A 37 11.22 8.41 6.27
CA THR A 37 11.44 9.58 7.14
C THR A 37 12.56 9.30 8.13
N ALA A 38 12.91 10.29 8.95
CA ALA A 38 13.83 10.06 10.05
C ALA A 38 13.35 9.00 11.05
N ASN A 39 12.04 8.72 11.09
CA ASN A 39 11.41 7.85 12.08
C ASN A 39 10.79 6.58 11.50
N ILE A 40 10.59 6.54 10.19
CA ILE A 40 9.93 5.43 9.49
C ILE A 40 10.83 4.96 8.36
N ASP A 41 11.25 3.70 8.45
CA ASP A 41 12.03 3.03 7.40
C ASP A 41 11.17 2.00 6.64
N ILE A 42 11.45 1.84 5.36
CA ILE A 42 10.72 0.92 4.46
C ILE A 42 11.74 0.10 3.68
N VAL A 43 11.85 -1.17 4.06
CA VAL A 43 12.84 -2.10 3.53
C VAL A 43 12.14 -3.12 2.66
N THR A 44 12.77 -3.49 1.53
CA THR A 44 12.25 -4.59 0.71
C THR A 44 12.59 -5.91 1.37
N LYS A 45 11.60 -6.79 1.49
CA LYS A 45 11.81 -8.13 2.05
C LYS A 45 12.69 -8.96 1.12
N GLU A 46 13.58 -9.75 1.71
CA GLU A 46 14.49 -10.65 0.98
C GLU A 46 13.95 -12.08 0.89
N ASP A 47 13.07 -12.48 1.82
CA ASP A 47 12.54 -13.84 1.94
C ASP A 47 11.28 -14.07 1.09
N LYS A 48 10.44 -13.05 0.94
CA LYS A 48 9.16 -13.12 0.21
C LYS A 48 8.80 -11.75 -0.39
N PRO A 49 7.92 -11.68 -1.41
CA PRO A 49 7.56 -10.41 -2.03
C PRO A 49 6.90 -9.46 -1.01
N GLY A 50 7.36 -8.21 -0.94
CA GLY A 50 6.74 -7.20 -0.07
C GLY A 50 7.76 -6.35 0.67
N ILE A 51 7.33 -5.73 1.77
CA ILE A 51 8.14 -4.75 2.52
C ILE A 51 8.03 -4.93 4.03
N ASP A 52 9.12 -4.62 4.72
CA ASP A 52 9.15 -4.41 6.17
C ASP A 52 9.09 -2.90 6.45
N ILE A 53 8.16 -2.47 7.29
CA ILE A 53 8.00 -1.09 7.72
C ILE A 53 8.40 -0.99 9.19
N TYR A 54 9.45 -0.22 9.49
CA TYR A 54 9.93 -0.02 10.85
C TYR A 54 9.62 1.40 11.32
N ILE A 55 8.78 1.51 12.34
CA ILE A 55 8.41 2.78 12.97
C ILE A 55 9.13 2.87 14.32
N LYS A 56 9.98 3.89 14.49
CA LYS A 56 10.77 4.06 15.72
C LYS A 56 9.89 4.26 16.95
N PRO A 57 10.36 3.87 18.15
CA PRO A 57 9.68 4.16 19.41
C PRO A 57 9.40 5.66 19.58
N GLY A 58 8.23 6.00 20.13
CA GLY A 58 7.80 7.37 20.40
C GLY A 58 7.41 8.19 19.16
N THR A 59 7.39 7.59 17.95
CA THR A 59 6.94 8.28 16.73
C THR A 59 5.47 8.64 16.84
N LYS A 60 5.12 9.92 16.66
CA LYS A 60 3.75 10.42 16.77
C LYS A 60 3.43 11.39 15.64
N ASN A 61 2.16 11.44 15.24
CA ASN A 61 1.66 12.34 14.19
C ASN A 61 2.31 12.11 12.81
N GLU A 62 2.82 10.92 12.55
CA GLU A 62 3.30 10.51 11.22
C GLU A 62 2.37 9.43 10.63
N SER A 63 2.28 9.41 9.31
CA SER A 63 1.56 8.40 8.55
C SER A 63 2.45 7.63 7.60
N VAL A 64 2.03 6.41 7.29
CA VAL A 64 2.64 5.56 6.25
C VAL A 64 1.60 5.31 5.16
N HIS A 65 1.93 5.62 3.91
CA HIS A 65 1.04 5.39 2.76
C HIS A 65 1.55 4.24 1.90
N ILE A 66 0.75 3.21 1.68
CA ILE A 66 1.14 2.02 0.87
C ILE A 66 0.13 1.68 -0.23
N PRO A 67 -0.18 2.61 -1.16
CA PRO A 67 -1.15 2.34 -2.21
C PRO A 67 -0.61 1.37 -3.27
N VAL A 68 -1.50 0.53 -3.78
CA VAL A 68 -1.26 -0.39 -4.88
C VAL A 68 -2.19 -0.07 -6.04
N ILE A 69 -1.63 -0.08 -7.25
CA ILE A 69 -2.32 0.26 -8.48
C ILE A 69 -2.05 -0.83 -9.51
N ILE A 70 -3.11 -1.38 -10.08
CA ILE A 70 -3.03 -2.38 -11.15
C ILE A 70 -3.89 -1.90 -12.32
N SER A 71 -3.23 -1.56 -13.42
CA SER A 71 -3.86 -1.27 -14.71
C SER A 71 -3.61 -2.40 -15.72
N GLN A 72 -2.70 -3.32 -15.42
CA GLN A 72 -2.38 -4.49 -16.24
C GLN A 72 -3.40 -5.62 -16.05
N THR A 73 -4.13 -5.93 -17.12
CA THR A 73 -5.02 -7.10 -17.21
C THR A 73 -4.29 -8.40 -16.91
N GLY A 74 -4.91 -9.29 -16.14
CA GLY A 74 -4.45 -10.66 -15.88
C GLY A 74 -3.34 -10.77 -14.82
N LEU A 75 -2.92 -9.64 -14.24
CA LEU A 75 -1.89 -9.63 -13.22
C LEU A 75 -2.40 -10.28 -11.93
N LYS A 76 -1.56 -11.12 -11.31
CA LYS A 76 -1.76 -11.65 -9.95
C LYS A 76 -0.62 -11.14 -9.09
N ASP A 77 -0.91 -10.20 -8.20
CA ASP A 77 0.05 -9.62 -7.27
C ASP A 77 -0.20 -10.19 -5.87
N LEU A 78 0.85 -10.70 -5.22
CA LEU A 78 0.81 -11.20 -3.84
C LEU A 78 1.97 -10.57 -3.09
N VAL A 79 1.67 -9.89 -1.98
CA VAL A 79 2.69 -9.19 -1.18
C VAL A 79 2.48 -9.42 0.32
N TYR A 80 3.60 -9.42 1.04
CA TYR A 80 3.67 -9.54 2.49
C TYR A 80 4.23 -8.26 3.07
N ASN A 81 3.43 -7.54 3.84
CA ASN A 81 3.82 -6.28 4.45
C ASN A 81 3.83 -6.43 5.97
N ASP A 82 5.01 -6.39 6.56
CA ASP A 82 5.17 -6.52 8.00
C ASP A 82 5.42 -5.13 8.61
N PHE A 83 4.60 -4.72 9.58
CA PHE A 83 4.69 -3.43 10.25
C PHE A 83 5.19 -3.61 11.67
N HIS A 84 6.35 -3.03 11.96
CA HIS A 84 6.98 -3.02 13.27
C HIS A 84 6.75 -1.66 13.92
N ILE A 85 5.78 -1.59 14.83
CA ILE A 85 5.39 -0.36 15.51
C ILE A 85 6.15 -0.27 16.84
N GLY A 86 7.07 0.69 16.95
CA GLY A 86 7.85 0.92 18.16
C GLY A 86 6.98 1.28 19.38
N GLU A 87 7.53 1.08 20.57
CA GLU A 87 6.86 1.39 21.83
C GLU A 87 6.44 2.86 21.91
N ASP A 88 5.31 3.15 22.57
CA ASP A 88 4.74 4.50 22.76
C ASP A 88 4.47 5.30 21.46
N ALA A 89 4.50 4.65 20.29
CA ALA A 89 4.18 5.28 19.01
C ALA A 89 2.67 5.55 18.86
N ASP A 90 2.30 6.57 18.08
CA ASP A 90 0.92 6.91 17.72
C ASP A 90 0.86 7.30 16.25
N VAL A 91 0.53 6.34 15.38
CA VAL A 91 0.71 6.45 13.93
C VAL A 91 -0.51 5.97 13.16
N THR A 92 -0.66 6.49 11.94
CA THR A 92 -1.71 6.06 11.00
C THR A 92 -1.11 5.39 9.77
N ILE A 93 -1.59 4.20 9.43
CA ILE A 93 -1.25 3.52 8.18
C ILE A 93 -2.44 3.66 7.23
N ILE A 94 -2.16 4.13 6.02
CA ILE A 94 -3.13 4.33 4.95
C ILE A 94 -2.75 3.38 3.81
N ALA A 95 -3.55 2.32 3.66
CA ALA A 95 -3.46 1.36 2.59
C ALA A 95 -4.55 1.62 1.54
N GLY A 96 -4.31 1.15 0.34
CA GLY A 96 -5.35 1.17 -0.68
C GLY A 96 -4.99 0.36 -1.89
N CYS A 97 -6.00 -0.25 -2.52
CA CYS A 97 -5.82 -1.07 -3.71
C CYS A 97 -6.75 -0.60 -4.83
N GLY A 98 -6.16 -0.20 -5.95
CA GLY A 98 -6.84 0.31 -7.13
C GLY A 98 -6.64 -0.63 -8.30
N ILE A 99 -7.70 -1.20 -8.86
CA ILE A 99 -7.62 -2.06 -10.06
C ILE A 99 -8.45 -1.45 -11.18
N HIS A 100 -7.78 -1.08 -12.27
CA HIS A 100 -8.41 -0.80 -13.55
C HIS A 100 -8.18 -2.00 -14.48
N ASN A 101 -9.25 -2.73 -14.82
CA ASN A 101 -9.16 -3.91 -15.68
C ASN A 101 -10.11 -3.76 -16.88
N CYS A 102 -9.57 -3.49 -18.07
CA CYS A 102 -10.34 -3.40 -19.32
C CYS A 102 -10.28 -4.68 -20.17
N GLY A 103 -9.60 -5.73 -19.70
CA GLY A 103 -9.48 -6.99 -20.43
C GLY A 103 -10.43 -8.08 -19.96
N ASP A 104 -10.28 -9.25 -20.58
CA ASP A 104 -11.11 -10.42 -20.32
C ASP A 104 -10.54 -11.35 -19.23
N GLU A 105 -9.27 -11.14 -18.84
CA GLU A 105 -8.63 -11.93 -17.79
C GLU A 105 -8.80 -11.30 -16.40
N THR A 106 -8.92 -12.13 -15.37
CA THR A 106 -9.07 -11.66 -13.99
C THR A 106 -7.75 -11.14 -13.44
N SER A 107 -7.78 -9.94 -12.87
CA SER A 107 -6.63 -9.34 -12.18
C SER A 107 -6.86 -9.41 -10.67
N THR A 108 -5.83 -9.80 -9.92
CA THR A 108 -5.88 -10.00 -8.47
C THR A 108 -4.76 -9.27 -7.75
N HIS A 109 -5.08 -8.72 -6.58
CA HIS A 109 -4.10 -8.26 -5.61
C HIS A 109 -4.42 -8.86 -4.24
N ASP A 110 -3.46 -9.57 -3.68
CA ASP A 110 -3.53 -10.21 -2.37
C ASP A 110 -2.49 -9.55 -1.45
N GLY A 111 -2.95 -8.82 -0.43
CA GLY A 111 -2.12 -8.16 0.56
C GLY A 111 -2.14 -8.94 1.86
N ILE A 112 -0.99 -9.40 2.35
CA ILE A 112 -0.89 -10.06 3.66
C ILE A 112 -0.17 -9.14 4.60
N HIS A 113 -0.89 -8.66 5.63
CA HIS A 113 -0.38 -7.69 6.58
C HIS A 113 -0.12 -8.31 7.96
N THR A 114 1.10 -8.16 8.47
CA THR A 114 1.45 -8.55 9.86
C THR A 114 1.74 -7.32 10.68
N PHE A 115 1.12 -7.17 11.86
CA PHE A 115 1.35 -6.02 12.75
C PHE A 115 2.02 -6.46 14.04
N TYR A 116 3.26 -6.02 14.23
CA TYR A 116 4.03 -6.15 15.47
C TYR A 116 3.89 -4.87 16.27
N VAL A 117 2.94 -4.84 17.21
CA VAL A 117 2.58 -3.64 17.97
C VAL A 117 3.35 -3.59 19.29
N GLY A 118 4.25 -2.62 19.43
CA GLY A 118 5.03 -2.39 20.64
C GLY A 118 4.18 -1.95 21.82
N LYS A 119 4.79 -2.00 23.01
CA LYS A 119 4.12 -1.62 24.26
C LYS A 119 3.57 -0.19 24.18
N ASN A 120 2.33 0.01 24.63
CA ASN A 120 1.60 1.29 24.62
C ASN A 120 1.43 1.96 23.25
N ALA A 121 1.82 1.30 22.15
CA ALA A 121 1.67 1.87 20.83
C ALA A 121 0.19 1.93 20.43
N LYS A 122 -0.17 2.98 19.70
CA LYS A 122 -1.48 3.19 19.10
C LYS A 122 -1.32 3.18 17.60
N LEU A 123 -2.10 2.33 16.96
CA LEU A 123 -2.12 2.21 15.51
C LEU A 123 -3.54 2.44 15.02
N ARG A 124 -3.67 3.29 14.01
CA ARG A 124 -4.86 3.39 13.18
C ARG A 124 -4.55 2.88 11.78
N TYR A 125 -5.23 1.84 11.33
CA TYR A 125 -5.13 1.32 9.97
C TYR A 125 -6.38 1.72 9.20
N ILE A 126 -6.20 2.32 8.03
CA ILE A 126 -7.26 2.78 7.13
C ILE A 126 -6.96 2.17 5.77
N GLU A 127 -7.97 1.55 5.16
CA GLU A 127 -7.83 0.93 3.86
C GLU A 127 -9.02 1.22 2.95
N LYS A 128 -8.74 1.59 1.70
CA LYS A 128 -9.76 1.86 0.67
C LYS A 128 -9.49 1.06 -0.61
N HIS A 129 -10.53 0.41 -1.11
CA HIS A 129 -10.47 -0.43 -2.30
C HIS A 129 -11.32 0.18 -3.41
N TYR A 130 -10.78 0.23 -4.63
CA TYR A 130 -11.47 0.83 -5.77
C TYR A 130 -11.21 0.04 -7.05
N GLY A 131 -12.27 -0.39 -7.72
CA GLY A 131 -12.19 -1.18 -8.94
C GLY A 131 -13.01 -0.57 -10.08
N GLU A 132 -12.39 -0.40 -11.25
CA GLU A 132 -13.04 0.18 -12.44
C GLU A 132 -12.59 -0.51 -13.75
N GLY A 133 -13.23 -0.13 -14.86
CA GLY A 133 -12.98 -0.65 -16.21
C GLY A 133 -14.18 -1.36 -16.84
N GLU A 134 -14.20 -1.41 -18.17
CA GLU A 134 -15.30 -1.99 -18.97
C GLU A 134 -15.06 -3.48 -19.32
N GLY A 135 -13.94 -4.05 -18.88
CA GLY A 135 -13.54 -5.43 -19.16
C GLY A 135 -14.43 -6.46 -18.47
N ARG A 136 -14.46 -7.68 -19.03
CA ARG A 136 -15.22 -8.83 -18.48
C ARG A 136 -14.45 -9.59 -17.40
N GLY A 137 -13.14 -9.39 -17.32
CA GLY A 137 -12.30 -9.95 -16.27
C GLY A 137 -12.68 -9.41 -14.89
N LYS A 138 -12.60 -10.27 -13.86
CA LYS A 138 -12.90 -9.83 -12.48
C LYS A 138 -11.78 -8.94 -11.94
N ARG A 139 -12.14 -8.11 -10.96
CA ARG A 139 -11.25 -7.25 -10.17
C ARG A 139 -11.33 -7.77 -8.74
N LEU A 140 -10.43 -8.68 -8.38
CA LEU A 140 -10.45 -9.30 -7.05
C LEU A 140 -9.37 -8.66 -6.18
N MET A 141 -9.75 -8.17 -5.02
CA MET A 141 -8.84 -7.59 -4.04
C MET A 141 -9.08 -8.31 -2.72
N ASN A 142 -8.06 -9.01 -2.21
CA ASN A 142 -8.12 -9.71 -0.94
C ASN A 142 -7.04 -9.12 -0.01
N PRO A 143 -7.36 -8.05 0.72
CA PRO A 143 -6.45 -7.46 1.71
C PRO A 143 -6.50 -8.20 3.06
#